data_AF-A0A1C2AW04-F1
#
_entry.id   AF-A0A1C2AW04-F1
#
_cell.length_a   1.000
_cell.length_b   1.000
_cell.length_c   1.000
_cell.angle_alpha   90.00
_cell.angle_beta   90.00
_cell.angle_gamma   90.00
#
_symmetry.space_group_name_H-M   'P 1'
#
loop_
_entity.id
_entity.type
_entity.pdbx_description
1 polymer ?
#
loop_
_entity_poly.entity_id
_entity_poly.type
_entity_poly.pdbx_seq_one_letter_code
_entity_poly.pdbx_strand_id
1 'polypeptide(L)' 'MKVKIVYDGPIQAPIKEGEKLAEIQVLYKDEVISNHDLFSTENIKQQNAISRLITSINFLIWGDV' A
#
# COMPACT_ATOMS: atom_id res chain seq x y z
N MET A 1 21.65 -5.33 -10.58
CA MET A 1 21.03 -4.36 -9.65
C MET A 1 19.60 -4.80 -9.45
N LYS A 2 19.11 -4.85 -8.21
CA LYS A 2 17.73 -5.23 -7.86
C LYS A 2 17.13 -4.11 -7.03
N VAL A 3 15.83 -3.88 -7.13
CA VAL A 3 15.10 -2.93 -6.28
C VAL A 3 13.94 -3.70 -5.66
N LYS A 4 13.75 -3.56 -4.36
CA LYS A 4 12.62 -4.16 -3.64
C LYS A 4 11.92 -3.11 -2.81
N ILE A 5 10.60 -3.23 -2.68
CA ILE A 5 9.79 -2.44 -1.76
C ILE A 5 9.53 -3.33 -0.55
N VAL A 6 9.95 -2.86 0.62
CA VAL A 6 9.72 -3.52 1.91
C VAL A 6 8.62 -2.76 2.62
N TYR A 7 7.54 -3.45 2.97
CA TYR A 7 6.41 -2.88 3.68
C TYR A 7 5.81 -3.93 4.60
N ASP A 8 5.19 -3.48 5.69
CA ASP A 8 4.46 -4.32 6.60
C ASP A 8 3.02 -4.48 6.10
N GLY A 9 2.73 -5.64 5.51
CA GLY A 9 1.40 -5.93 4.97
C GLY A 9 0.39 -6.38 6.03
N PRO A 10 -0.91 -6.37 5.71
CA PRO A 10 -1.58 -5.47 4.76
C PRO A 10 -1.60 -4.02 5.30
N ILE A 11 -1.46 -3.04 4.42
CA ILE A 11 -1.51 -1.62 4.82
C ILE A 11 -2.95 -1.28 5.21
N GLN A 12 -3.17 -1.01 6.49
CA GLN A 12 -4.50 -0.76 7.03
C GLN A 12 -4.91 0.69 6.83
N ALA A 13 -6.15 0.90 6.41
CA ALA A 13 -6.78 2.21 6.43
C ALA A 13 -7.24 2.56 7.87
N PRO A 14 -7.27 3.84 8.28
CA PRO A 14 -7.04 5.03 7.46
C PRO A 14 -5.54 5.36 7.26
N ILE A 15 -5.19 5.85 6.07
CA ILE A 15 -3.84 6.32 5.72
C ILE A 15 -3.87 7.83 5.54
N LYS A 16 -2.92 8.54 6.13
CA LYS A 16 -2.77 9.99 5.94
C LYS A 16 -1.73 10.30 4.87
N GLU A 17 -1.93 11.38 4.14
CA GLU A 17 -0.89 11.94 3.27
C GLU A 17 0.36 12.27 4.11
N GLY A 18 1.52 11.89 3.62
CA GLY A 18 2.80 12.02 4.32
C GLY A 18 3.09 10.92 5.35
N GLU A 19 2.21 9.92 5.51
CA GLU A 19 2.48 8.76 6.37
C GLU A 19 3.51 7.82 5.71
N LYS A 20 4.52 7.37 6.46
CA LYS A 20 5.49 6.40 5.96
C LYS A 20 4.84 5.02 5.85
N LEU A 21 4.81 4.44 4.66
CA LEU A 21 4.15 3.16 4.38
C LEU A 21 5.14 2.03 4.10
N ALA A 22 6.31 2.36 3.55
CA ALA A 22 7.26 1.37 3.05
C ALA A 22 8.68 1.95 2.96
N GLU A 23 9.63 1.10 2.59
CA GLU A 23 11.00 1.45 2.28
C GLU A 23 11.41 0.81 0.94
N ILE A 24 12.00 1.60 0.04
CA ILE A 24 12.67 1.08 -1.14
C ILE A 24 14.10 0.70 -0.74
N GLN A 25 14.48 -0.55 -0.98
CA GLN A 25 15.85 -1.01 -0.86
C GLN A 25 16.43 -1.30 -2.24
N VAL A 26 17.54 -0.63 -2.58
CA VAL A 26 18.31 -0.87 -3.80
C VAL A 26 19.47 -1.81 -3.47
N LEU A 27 19.58 -2.91 -4.21
CA LEU A 27 20.59 -3.94 -4.00
C LEU A 27 21.53 -4.07 -5.20
N TYR A 28 22.82 -4.20 -4.91
CA TYR A 28 23.86 -4.56 -5.87
C TYR A 28 24.64 -5.76 -5.34
N LYS A 29 24.73 -6.84 -6.14
CA LYS A 29 25.32 -8.12 -5.71
C LYS A 29 24.76 -8.62 -4.37
N ASP A 30 23.44 -8.50 -4.21
CA ASP A 30 22.68 -8.89 -3.02
C ASP A 30 23.01 -8.11 -1.72
N GLU A 31 23.85 -7.07 -1.80
CA GLU A 31 24.08 -6.10 -0.74
C GLU A 31 23.19 -4.85 -0.91
N VAL A 32 22.63 -4.35 0.19
CA VAL A 32 21.82 -3.11 0.19
C VAL A 32 22.75 -1.91 0.07
N ILE A 33 22.59 -1.13 -0.98
CA ILE A 33 23.42 0.04 -1.28
C ILE A 33 22.69 1.38 -1.08
N SER A 34 21.36 1.37 -1.04
CA SER A 34 20.57 2.57 -0.74
C SER A 34 19.19 2.19 -0.22
N ASN A 35 18.72 2.98 0.74
CA ASN A 35 17.39 2.87 1.33
C ASN A 35 16.67 4.22 1.26
N HIS A 36 15.39 4.19 0.88
CA HIS A 36 14.54 5.38 0.80
C HIS A 36 13.17 5.11 1.38
N ASP A 37 12.72 6.03 2.23
CA ASP A 37 11.38 5.97 2.82
C ASP A 37 10.32 6.34 1.78
N LEU A 38 9.25 5.54 1.75
CA LEU A 38 8.07 5.79 0.94
C LEU A 38 6.94 6.32 1.80
N PHE A 39 6.40 7.46 1.38
CA PHE A 39 5.31 8.16 2.05
C PHE A 39 4.04 8.13 1.19
N SER A 40 2.89 8.13 1.85
CA SER A 40 1.60 8.25 1.18
C SER A 40 1.49 9.61 0.49
N THR A 41 1.02 9.62 -0.75
CA THR A 41 0.71 10.86 -1.49
C THR A 41 -0.72 11.32 -1.28
N GLU A 42 -1.57 10.50 -0.68
CA GLU A 42 -3.00 10.77 -0.54
C GLU A 42 -3.55 10.34 0.82
N ASN A 43 -4.71 10.90 1.17
CA ASN A 43 -5.45 10.52 2.37
C ASN A 43 -6.49 9.44 2.02
N ILE A 44 -6.30 8.22 2.53
CA ILE A 44 -7.24 7.11 2.35
C ILE A 44 -8.07 6.94 3.62
N LYS A 45 -9.40 7.12 3.51
CA LYS A 45 -10.32 6.92 4.64
C LYS A 45 -10.62 5.44 4.84
N GLN A 46 -10.87 5.07 6.09
CA GLN A 46 -11.34 3.72 6.42
C GLN A 46 -12.75 3.49 5.86
N GLN A 47 -12.99 2.30 5.29
CA GLN A 47 -14.31 1.90 4.84
C GLN A 47 -15.23 1.56 6.01
N ASN A 48 -16.45 2.08 5.98
CA ASN A 48 -17.51 1.74 6.93
C ASN A 48 -18.14 0.37 6.58
N ALA A 49 -18.90 -0.22 7.50
CA ALA A 49 -19.56 -1.51 7.26
C ALA A 49 -20.52 -1.47 6.05
N ILE A 50 -21.22 -0.34 5.84
CA ILE A 50 -22.13 -0.16 4.69
C ILE A 50 -21.34 -0.06 3.37
N SER A 51 -20.23 0.66 3.35
CA SER A 51 -19.42 0.77 2.12
C SER A 51 -18.80 -0.57 1.75
N ARG A 52 -18.40 -1.39 2.74
CA ARG A 52 -17.92 -2.77 2.50
C ARG A 52 -18.96 -3.63 1.80
N LEU A 53 -20.25 -3.49 2.16
CA LEU A 53 -21.35 -4.21 1.49
C LEU A 53 -21.53 -3.76 0.04
N ILE A 54 -21.51 -2.44 -0.22
CA ILE A 54 -21.64 -1.88 -1.57
C ILE A 54 -20.48 -2.36 -2.46
N THR A 55 -19.24 -2.32 -1.94
CA THR A 55 -18.07 -2.84 -2.66
C THR A 55 -18.21 -4.33 -2.97
N SER A 56 -18.77 -5.12 -2.04
CA SER A 56 -19.01 -6.56 -2.24
C SER A 56 -20.07 -6.81 -3.32
N ILE A 57 -21.11 -5.98 -3.39
CA ILE A 57 -22.13 -6.04 -4.45
C ILE A 57 -21.50 -5.69 -5.81
N ASN A 58 -20.66 -4.64 -5.87
CA ASN A 58 -19.94 -4.29 -7.10
C ASN A 58 -19.02 -5.42 -7.57
N PHE A 59 -18.27 -6.03 -6.64
CA PHE A 59 -17.45 -7.19 -6.94
C PHE A 59 -18.26 -8.36 -7.50
N LEU A 60 -19.46 -8.63 -6.95
CA LEU A 60 -20.32 -9.70 -7.43
C LEU A 60 -20.90 -9.43 -8.83
N ILE A 61 -21.19 -8.16 -9.14
CA ILE A 61 -21.76 -7.76 -10.44
C ILE A 61 -20.68 -7.72 -11.53
N TRP A 62 -19.51 -7.15 -11.22
CA TRP A 62 -18.47 -6.87 -12.21
C TRP A 62 -17.30 -7.85 -12.19
N GLY A 63 -17.28 -8.78 -11.23
CA GLY A 63 -16.26 -9.82 -11.12
C GLY A 63 -14.86 -9.32 -10.78
N ASP A 64 -14.69 -8.00 -10.73
CA ASP A 64 -13.45 -7.29 -10.47
C ASP A 64 -13.74 -5.85 -10.02
N VAL A 65 -12.91 -5.36 -9.10
CA VAL A 65 -12.70 -3.93 -8.83
C VAL A 65 -11.20 -3.69 -8.74
#